data_AF-A0A2B4QY20-F1
#
_entry.id   AF-A0A2B4QY20-F1
#
_cell.length_a   1.000
_cell.length_b   1.000
_cell.length_c   1.000
_cell.angle_alpha   90.00
_cell.angle_beta   90.00
_cell.angle_gamma   90.00
#
_symmetry.space_group_name_H-M   'P 1'
#
loop_
_entity.id
_entity.type
_entity.pdbx_description
1 polymer ?
#
loop_
_entity_poly.entity_id
_entity_poly.type
_entity_poly.pdbx_seq_one_letter_code
_entity_poly.pdbx_strand_id
1 'polypeptide(L)'
;MTVQTSSSPEAKAILRNLRVSPTKLNLVAAMIRGKTVAQALRELTFSKRRISNDVKKTLLSAVSNAENNHGMDIDQLVVSEAYVGKGINQTWDSRWFADKKDYAKLLLEDLKIRDHVMKTLAQAGISRVIVERPAKKPCITIYASRPGLIIGKKGADIENLKKDLARMTGSQNISLNIVEVRKPEIDARLIAENIAHQISRRLSYRRAMKRAIQQAMRMGAEGIRVKCAGRLAGAEIARSEEYREGRVPLHTLRADVDYAEVPAHTTYGVTGVKMLAPKKTKYRKAHKGRIHGTAKGGTTLNFGAYGMKALDPERITSRQIEAARRAITRHMKRAGRLWIRVFPDVPVSSKPAEVRMGSGKGSPDYWACRVKPGRILFELDGVPADVARRAFELATAKLPIRTKFVARIGSVE
;
A
#
# COMPACT_ATOMS: atom_id res chain seq x y z
N MET A 1 39.32 -0.90 -35.80
CA MET A 1 38.22 -1.79 -36.22
C MET A 1 37.37 -2.11 -35.01
N THR A 2 36.35 -1.29 -34.78
CA THR A 2 35.43 -1.45 -33.65
C THR A 2 34.33 -2.40 -34.12
N VAL A 3 34.35 -3.64 -33.64
CA VAL A 3 33.31 -4.62 -33.96
C VAL A 3 32.04 -4.18 -33.22
N GLN A 4 31.16 -3.50 -33.95
CA GLN A 4 29.76 -3.36 -33.54
C GLN A 4 29.18 -4.77 -33.56
N THR A 5 28.94 -5.37 -32.38
CA THR A 5 28.05 -6.52 -32.30
C THR A 5 26.67 -6.03 -32.70
N SER A 6 26.23 -6.46 -33.88
CA SER A 6 24.92 -6.19 -34.46
C SER A 6 23.83 -6.60 -33.46
N SER A 7 23.10 -5.63 -32.90
CA SER A 7 21.89 -5.92 -32.14
C SER A 7 20.85 -6.47 -33.12
N SER A 8 20.55 -7.76 -33.03
CA SER A 8 19.50 -8.38 -33.82
C SER A 8 18.17 -7.66 -33.56
N PRO A 9 17.33 -7.42 -34.58
CA PRO A 9 16.08 -6.71 -34.39
C PRO A 9 15.13 -7.57 -33.52
N GLU A 10 14.53 -6.96 -32.49
CA GLU A 10 13.67 -7.63 -31.50
C GLU A 10 12.26 -7.01 -31.47
N ALA A 11 11.23 -7.85 -31.38
CA ALA A 11 9.84 -7.43 -31.19
C ALA A 11 9.34 -7.76 -29.79
N LYS A 12 8.59 -6.84 -29.17
CA LYS A 12 8.13 -6.96 -27.78
C LYS A 12 6.62 -6.77 -27.63
N ALA A 13 6.00 -7.55 -26.74
CA ALA A 13 4.64 -7.33 -26.27
C ALA A 13 4.57 -7.42 -24.74
N ILE A 14 3.71 -6.60 -24.12
CA ILE A 14 3.56 -6.55 -22.66
C ILE A 14 2.08 -6.64 -22.30
N LEU A 15 1.70 -7.71 -21.59
CA LEU A 15 0.37 -7.83 -21.00
C LEU A 15 0.35 -7.33 -19.56
N ARG A 16 -0.43 -6.27 -19.30
CA ARG A 16 -0.57 -5.67 -17.96
C ARG A 16 -1.88 -6.08 -17.30
N ASN A 17 -1.93 -5.99 -15.97
CA ASN A 17 -3.14 -6.15 -15.14
C ASN A 17 -3.77 -7.55 -15.10
N LEU A 18 -3.00 -8.62 -15.34
CA LEU A 18 -3.51 -9.99 -15.25
C LEU A 18 -3.83 -10.38 -13.80
N ARG A 19 -5.01 -10.96 -13.56
CA ARG A 19 -5.47 -11.36 -12.21
C ARG A 19 -5.01 -12.77 -11.84
N VAL A 20 -3.71 -13.03 -11.91
CA VAL A 20 -3.11 -14.35 -11.64
C VAL A 20 -1.79 -14.21 -10.90
N SER A 21 -1.45 -15.25 -10.13
CA SER A 21 -0.20 -15.25 -9.36
C SER A 21 1.02 -15.19 -10.29
N PRO A 22 1.99 -14.29 -10.03
CA PRO A 22 3.22 -14.22 -10.81
C PRO A 22 3.95 -15.56 -10.90
N THR A 23 3.95 -16.36 -9.83
CA THR A 23 4.61 -17.68 -9.82
C THR A 23 4.00 -18.63 -10.85
N LYS A 24 2.66 -18.67 -10.95
CA LYS A 24 1.95 -19.53 -11.90
C LYS A 24 2.16 -19.07 -13.35
N LEU A 25 2.22 -17.76 -13.57
CA LEU A 25 2.56 -17.20 -14.88
C LEU A 25 4.02 -17.51 -15.26
N ASN A 26 4.94 -17.42 -14.30
CA ASN A 26 6.36 -17.61 -14.57
C ASN A 26 6.67 -19.05 -14.95
N LEU A 27 5.92 -20.02 -14.40
CA LEU A 27 6.01 -21.43 -14.82
C LEU A 27 5.61 -21.65 -16.28
N VAL A 28 4.65 -20.87 -16.80
CA VAL A 28 4.25 -20.96 -18.22
C VAL A 28 5.20 -20.16 -19.11
N ALA A 29 5.63 -18.97 -18.66
CA ALA A 29 6.63 -18.17 -19.35
C ALA A 29 7.98 -18.91 -19.45
N ALA A 30 8.35 -19.70 -18.45
CA ALA A 30 9.54 -20.56 -18.49
C ALA A 30 9.45 -21.65 -19.56
N MET A 31 8.27 -22.21 -19.81
CA MET A 31 8.11 -23.29 -20.79
C MET A 31 8.39 -22.84 -22.23
N ILE A 32 8.14 -21.57 -22.55
CA ILE A 32 8.28 -21.05 -23.91
C ILE A 32 9.63 -20.38 -24.20
N ARG A 33 10.46 -20.15 -23.18
CA ARG A 33 11.78 -19.52 -23.35
C ARG A 33 12.70 -20.39 -24.20
N GLY A 34 13.39 -19.79 -25.17
CA GLY A 34 14.32 -20.44 -26.07
C GLY A 34 13.68 -21.33 -27.13
N LYS A 35 12.34 -21.36 -27.23
CA LYS A 35 11.63 -22.13 -28.26
C LYS A 35 11.27 -21.27 -29.45
N THR A 36 11.15 -21.90 -30.61
CA THR A 36 10.60 -21.23 -31.80
C THR A 36 9.15 -20.82 -31.55
N VAL A 37 8.69 -19.77 -32.22
CA VAL A 37 7.31 -19.28 -32.07
C VAL A 37 6.30 -20.39 -32.37
N ALA A 38 6.53 -21.20 -33.40
CA ALA A 38 5.67 -22.32 -33.75
C ALA A 38 5.59 -23.37 -32.61
N GLN A 39 6.72 -23.74 -32.01
CA GLN A 39 6.76 -24.67 -30.86
C GLN A 39 6.07 -24.08 -29.63
N ALA A 40 6.34 -22.81 -29.31
CA ALA A 40 5.73 -22.12 -28.18
C ALA A 40 4.21 -22.02 -28.33
N LEU A 41 3.69 -21.72 -29.53
CA LEU A 41 2.26 -21.65 -29.80
C LEU A 41 1.58 -23.02 -29.68
N ARG A 42 2.22 -24.10 -30.14
CA ARG A 42 1.70 -25.47 -29.95
C ARG A 42 1.59 -25.81 -28.46
N GLU A 43 2.66 -25.61 -27.70
CA GLU A 43 2.66 -25.92 -26.26
C GLU A 43 1.66 -25.08 -25.47
N LEU A 44 1.53 -23.80 -25.79
CA LEU A 44 0.54 -22.93 -25.14
C LEU A 44 -0.90 -23.32 -25.50
N THR A 45 -1.13 -23.86 -26.70
CA THR A 45 -2.46 -24.30 -27.16
C THR A 45 -2.89 -25.61 -26.50
N PHE A 46 -1.97 -26.57 -26.36
CA PHE A 46 -2.25 -27.89 -25.78
C PHE A 46 -2.01 -27.97 -24.26
N SER A 47 -1.51 -26.90 -23.65
CA SER A 47 -1.32 -26.83 -22.20
C SER A 47 -2.66 -26.88 -21.46
N LYS A 48 -2.76 -27.78 -20.47
CA LYS A 48 -3.92 -27.88 -19.55
C LYS A 48 -4.05 -26.66 -18.62
N ARG A 49 -3.06 -25.76 -18.57
CA ARG A 49 -3.06 -24.61 -17.66
C ARG A 49 -3.89 -23.47 -18.28
N ARG A 50 -4.99 -23.07 -17.63
CA ARG A 50 -5.85 -21.93 -18.06
C ARG A 50 -5.06 -20.65 -18.40
N ILE A 51 -3.95 -20.42 -17.70
CA ILE A 51 -3.07 -19.24 -17.83
C ILE A 51 -2.37 -19.20 -19.19
N SER A 52 -2.18 -20.36 -19.84
CA SER A 52 -1.54 -20.45 -21.16
C SER A 52 -2.28 -19.66 -22.24
N ASN A 53 -3.60 -19.47 -22.11
CA ASN A 53 -4.37 -18.64 -23.02
C ASN A 53 -3.96 -17.16 -22.98
N ASP A 54 -3.67 -16.64 -21.78
CA ASP A 54 -3.24 -15.23 -21.61
C ASP A 54 -1.81 -15.03 -22.14
N VAL A 55 -0.93 -16.00 -21.90
CA VAL A 55 0.44 -15.99 -22.44
C VAL A 55 0.43 -16.13 -23.96
N LYS A 56 -0.43 -16.99 -24.52
CA LYS A 56 -0.63 -17.16 -25.97
C LYS A 56 -1.04 -15.86 -26.65
N LYS A 57 -2.01 -15.14 -26.08
CA LYS A 57 -2.43 -13.82 -26.59
C LYS A 57 -1.28 -12.81 -26.61
N THR A 58 -0.45 -12.84 -25.58
CA THR A 58 0.71 -11.94 -25.49
C THR A 58 1.76 -12.29 -26.54
N LEU A 59 2.03 -13.59 -26.74
CA LEU A 59 2.97 -14.06 -27.76
C LEU A 59 2.49 -13.72 -29.17
N LEU A 60 1.21 -13.95 -29.48
CA LEU A 60 0.61 -13.58 -30.77
C LEU A 60 0.72 -12.06 -31.03
N SER A 61 0.55 -11.24 -30.01
CA SER A 61 0.76 -9.79 -30.14
C SER A 61 2.23 -9.43 -30.41
N ALA A 62 3.19 -10.18 -29.87
CA ALA A 62 4.61 -9.97 -30.17
C ALA A 62 4.96 -10.37 -31.62
N VAL A 63 4.40 -11.49 -32.09
CA VAL A 63 4.56 -11.96 -33.48
C VAL A 63 3.96 -10.95 -34.46
N SER A 64 2.75 -10.46 -34.19
CA SER A 64 2.12 -9.42 -35.01
C SER A 64 2.94 -8.12 -35.04
N ASN A 65 3.60 -7.75 -33.94
CA ASN A 65 4.53 -6.61 -33.93
C ASN A 65 5.79 -6.88 -34.75
N ALA A 66 6.32 -8.11 -34.74
CA ALA A 66 7.48 -8.52 -35.51
C ALA A 66 7.21 -8.47 -37.03
N GLU A 67 6.07 -9.01 -37.44
CA GLU A 67 5.62 -9.05 -38.83
C GLU A 67 5.32 -7.64 -39.36
N ASN A 68 4.44 -6.90 -38.68
CA ASN A 68 3.93 -5.63 -39.23
C ASN A 68 4.89 -4.46 -39.09
N ASN A 69 5.65 -4.37 -37.99
CA ASN A 69 6.51 -3.21 -37.75
C ASN A 69 7.96 -3.45 -38.18
N HIS A 70 8.40 -4.71 -38.20
CA HIS A 70 9.80 -5.05 -38.48
C HIS A 70 9.98 -5.96 -39.70
N GLY A 71 8.92 -6.38 -40.38
CA GLY A 71 8.99 -7.21 -41.60
C GLY A 71 9.69 -8.54 -41.38
N MET A 72 9.66 -9.06 -40.15
CA MET A 72 10.38 -10.29 -39.79
C MET A 72 9.59 -11.53 -40.23
N ASP A 73 10.31 -12.54 -40.70
CA ASP A 73 9.76 -13.85 -41.02
C ASP A 73 9.39 -14.62 -39.73
N ILE A 74 8.13 -15.05 -39.65
CA ILE A 74 7.53 -15.70 -38.48
C ILE A 74 8.23 -17.03 -38.15
N ASP A 75 8.65 -17.78 -39.17
CA ASP A 75 9.21 -19.12 -39.00
C ASP A 75 10.61 -19.10 -38.38
N GLN A 76 11.31 -17.98 -38.50
CA GLN A 76 12.64 -17.77 -37.92
C GLN A 76 12.59 -17.16 -36.51
N LEU A 77 11.41 -16.77 -36.01
CA LEU A 77 11.28 -16.14 -34.71
C LEU A 77 11.46 -17.14 -33.56
N VAL A 78 12.25 -16.73 -32.58
CA VAL A 78 12.49 -17.45 -31.32
C VAL A 78 12.12 -16.55 -30.15
N VAL A 79 11.56 -17.15 -29.10
CA VAL A 79 11.29 -16.43 -27.84
C VAL A 79 12.59 -16.33 -27.05
N SER A 80 13.35 -15.25 -27.26
CA SER A 80 14.60 -14.98 -26.53
C SER A 80 14.35 -14.86 -25.01
N GLU A 81 13.43 -13.99 -24.63
CA GLU A 81 13.09 -13.72 -23.23
C GLU A 81 11.58 -13.73 -22.98
N ALA A 82 11.17 -14.40 -21.90
CA ALA A 82 9.81 -14.31 -21.37
C ALA A 82 9.86 -14.28 -19.84
N TYR A 83 9.62 -13.09 -19.28
CA TYR A 83 9.64 -12.86 -17.84
C TYR A 83 8.33 -12.24 -17.36
N VAL A 84 7.90 -12.67 -16.18
CA VAL A 84 6.76 -12.08 -15.49
C VAL A 84 7.31 -11.04 -14.54
N GLY A 85 7.19 -9.77 -14.91
CA GLY A 85 7.56 -8.68 -14.04
C GLY A 85 6.85 -8.82 -12.70
N LYS A 86 7.60 -9.10 -11.64
CA LYS A 86 7.19 -8.72 -10.28
C LYS A 86 7.13 -7.20 -10.30
N GLY A 87 6.01 -6.64 -10.75
CA GLY A 87 5.68 -5.24 -10.53
C GLY A 87 5.40 -5.05 -9.05
N ILE A 88 6.43 -5.20 -8.22
CA ILE A 88 6.46 -4.59 -6.89
C ILE A 88 6.42 -3.10 -7.20
N ASN A 89 5.44 -2.38 -6.66
CA ASN A 89 5.25 -0.96 -7.00
C ASN A 89 6.37 -0.06 -6.41
N GLN A 90 7.41 -0.65 -5.81
CA GLN A 90 8.55 0.04 -5.23
C GLN A 90 9.82 -0.27 -6.01
N THR A 91 10.55 0.78 -6.36
CA THR A 91 11.88 0.73 -6.99
C THR A 91 12.97 0.90 -5.95
N TRP A 92 14.21 0.65 -6.34
CA TRP A 92 15.39 0.93 -5.53
C TRP A 92 15.66 2.44 -5.38
N ASP A 93 16.21 2.81 -4.23
CA ASP A 93 16.68 4.18 -3.93
C ASP A 93 18.10 4.44 -4.49
N SER A 94 18.99 3.44 -4.55
CA SER A 94 20.22 3.51 -5.36
C SER A 94 19.96 2.84 -6.71
N ARG A 95 20.17 3.57 -7.81
CA ARG A 95 19.96 3.07 -9.17
C ARG A 95 21.23 3.28 -10.00
N TRP A 96 22.11 2.30 -9.93
CA TRP A 96 23.34 2.27 -10.70
C TRP A 96 23.84 0.83 -10.80
N PHE A 97 24.74 0.59 -11.73
CA PHE A 97 25.41 -0.68 -11.94
C PHE A 97 26.92 -0.48 -11.73
N ALA A 98 27.58 -1.46 -11.13
CA ALA A 98 29.02 -1.45 -10.93
C ALA A 98 29.58 -2.86 -10.97
N ASP A 99 30.84 -2.99 -11.37
CA ASP A 99 31.56 -4.25 -11.34
C ASP A 99 31.89 -4.68 -9.91
N LYS A 100 32.19 -5.97 -9.74
CA LYS A 100 32.43 -6.60 -8.44
C LYS A 100 33.51 -5.89 -7.60
N LYS A 101 34.52 -5.30 -8.24
CA LYS A 101 35.62 -4.58 -7.58
C LYS A 101 35.17 -3.24 -6.99
N ASP A 102 34.33 -2.50 -7.70
CA ASP A 102 33.96 -1.12 -7.35
C ASP A 102 32.65 -1.03 -6.55
N TYR A 103 31.81 -2.07 -6.60
CA TYR A 103 30.51 -2.08 -5.95
C TYR A 103 30.56 -1.74 -4.46
N ALA A 104 31.49 -2.34 -3.71
CA ALA A 104 31.60 -2.13 -2.26
C ALA A 104 31.97 -0.69 -1.91
N LYS A 105 32.87 -0.08 -2.68
CA LYS A 105 33.30 1.31 -2.50
C LYS A 105 32.14 2.28 -2.76
N LEU A 106 31.46 2.10 -3.90
CA LEU A 106 30.33 2.94 -4.29
C LEU A 106 29.14 2.83 -3.33
N LEU A 107 28.88 1.62 -2.81
CA LEU A 107 27.85 1.42 -1.79
C LEU A 107 28.18 2.13 -0.48
N LEU A 108 29.43 2.07 -0.02
CA LEU A 108 29.87 2.76 1.20
C LEU A 108 29.76 4.28 1.05
N GLU A 109 30.12 4.82 -0.11
CA GLU A 109 29.91 6.23 -0.44
C GLU A 109 28.43 6.61 -0.38
N ASP A 110 27.55 5.81 -1.00
CA ASP A 110 26.10 6.04 -1.00
C ASP A 110 25.50 6.05 0.41
N LEU A 111 25.95 5.15 1.29
CA LEU A 111 25.51 5.12 2.70
C LEU A 111 25.96 6.39 3.44
N LYS A 112 27.21 6.81 3.24
CA LYS A 112 27.74 8.05 3.84
C LYS A 112 26.99 9.29 3.34
N ILE A 113 26.70 9.36 2.04
CA ILE A 113 25.91 10.45 1.43
C ILE A 113 24.53 10.53 2.09
N ARG A 114 23.83 9.40 2.24
CA ARG A 114 22.51 9.37 2.87
C ARG A 114 22.55 9.82 4.32
N ASP A 115 23.51 9.31 5.09
CA ASP A 115 23.66 9.67 6.50
C ASP A 115 23.98 11.16 6.67
N HIS A 116 24.85 11.70 5.81
CA HIS A 116 25.18 13.11 5.81
C HIS A 116 23.97 13.97 5.46
N VAL A 117 23.27 13.68 4.37
CA VAL A 117 22.07 14.42 3.95
C VAL A 117 20.99 14.39 5.03
N MET A 118 20.73 13.22 5.63
CA MET A 118 19.74 13.07 6.70
C MET A 118 20.11 13.86 7.97
N LYS A 119 21.40 13.96 8.32
CA LYS A 119 21.88 14.72 9.48
C LYS A 119 21.85 16.23 9.23
N THR A 120 22.41 16.68 8.11
CA THR A 120 22.55 18.10 7.78
C THR A 120 21.19 18.77 7.56
N LEU A 121 20.26 18.07 6.90
CA LEU A 121 18.97 18.63 6.49
C LEU A 121 17.78 18.12 7.33
N ALA A 122 18.01 17.75 8.59
CA ALA A 122 16.95 17.25 9.48
C ALA A 122 15.74 18.21 9.58
N GLN A 123 15.96 19.52 9.48
CA GLN A 123 14.88 20.52 9.54
C GLN A 123 13.99 20.56 8.28
N ALA A 124 14.49 20.10 7.14
CA ALA A 124 13.77 20.13 5.87
C ALA A 124 12.73 18.99 5.73
N GLY A 125 12.79 17.98 6.61
CA GLY A 125 11.94 16.80 6.59
C GLY A 125 12.15 16.00 5.29
N ILE A 126 13.15 15.12 5.30
CA ILE A 126 13.54 14.33 4.13
C ILE A 126 12.77 13.00 4.11
N SER A 127 12.05 12.76 3.01
CA SER A 127 11.33 11.50 2.79
C SER A 127 12.27 10.40 2.30
N ARG A 128 13.00 10.65 1.20
CA ARG A 128 13.93 9.70 0.59
C ARG A 128 15.04 10.40 -0.17
N VAL A 129 16.16 9.71 -0.35
CA VAL A 129 17.31 10.17 -1.14
C VAL A 129 17.60 9.13 -2.20
N ILE A 130 17.38 9.50 -3.46
CA ILE A 130 17.67 8.66 -4.63
C ILE A 130 19.06 8.99 -5.14
N VAL A 131 19.90 7.98 -5.31
CA VAL A 131 21.26 8.12 -5.83
C VAL A 131 21.35 7.37 -7.16
N GLU A 132 21.59 8.10 -8.23
CA GLU A 132 21.82 7.55 -9.56
C GLU A 132 23.27 7.87 -9.96
N ARG A 133 24.03 6.88 -10.45
CA ARG A 133 25.42 7.08 -10.88
C ARG A 133 25.60 6.79 -12.38
N PRO A 134 25.20 7.72 -13.27
CA PRO A 134 25.62 7.69 -14.67
C PRO A 134 27.14 7.85 -14.82
N ALA A 135 27.70 7.37 -15.93
CA ALA A 135 29.15 7.39 -16.20
C ALA A 135 29.81 8.79 -16.13
N LYS A 136 29.05 9.87 -16.34
CA LYS A 136 29.58 11.25 -16.42
C LYS A 136 29.48 12.03 -15.11
N LYS A 137 28.33 11.98 -14.43
CA LYS A 137 28.06 12.77 -13.22
C LYS A 137 27.10 12.03 -12.30
N PRO A 138 27.41 11.85 -11.01
CA PRO A 138 26.46 11.36 -10.03
C PRO A 138 25.26 12.32 -9.91
N CYS A 139 24.06 11.77 -9.90
CA CYS A 139 22.80 12.48 -9.76
C CYS A 139 22.15 12.10 -8.43
N ILE A 140 22.07 13.05 -7.50
CA ILE A 140 21.44 12.86 -6.20
C ILE A 140 20.12 13.61 -6.20
N THR A 141 19.02 12.88 -6.02
CA THR A 141 17.68 13.45 -5.96
C THR A 141 17.12 13.35 -4.54
N ILE A 142 16.91 14.50 -3.89
CA ILE A 142 16.42 14.60 -2.52
C ILE A 142 14.93 14.92 -2.55
N TYR A 143 14.12 14.08 -1.92
CA TYR A 143 12.68 14.32 -1.74
C TYR A 143 12.45 14.95 -0.37
N ALA A 144 11.97 16.18 -0.35
CA ALA A 144 11.80 16.95 0.88
C ALA A 144 10.38 17.52 1.01
N SER A 145 9.92 17.61 2.26
CA SER A 145 8.65 18.30 2.57
C SER A 145 8.77 19.81 2.47
N ARG A 146 9.96 20.36 2.75
CA ARG A 146 10.26 21.80 2.72
C ARG A 146 11.50 22.07 1.87
N PRO A 147 11.38 22.11 0.53
CA PRO A 147 12.52 22.32 -0.36
C PRO A 147 13.20 23.68 -0.17
N GLY A 148 12.45 24.72 0.25
CA GLY A 148 13.00 26.07 0.46
C GLY A 148 14.11 26.12 1.51
N LEU A 149 14.06 25.26 2.54
CA LEU A 149 15.12 25.18 3.55
C LEU A 149 16.40 24.53 3.02
N ILE A 150 16.32 23.74 1.95
CA ILE A 150 17.49 23.10 1.32
C ILE A 150 18.15 24.08 0.34
N ILE A 151 17.35 24.90 -0.34
CA ILE A 151 17.86 25.91 -1.27
C ILE A 151 18.54 27.05 -0.49
N GLY A 152 17.96 27.45 0.64
CA GLY A 152 18.50 28.53 1.47
C GLY A 152 18.32 29.92 0.86
N LYS A 153 18.93 30.93 1.48
CA LYS A 153 18.90 32.31 0.96
C LYS A 153 19.75 32.40 -0.31
N LYS A 154 19.14 32.77 -1.45
CA LYS A 154 19.79 32.92 -2.76
C LYS A 154 20.57 31.67 -3.25
N GLY A 155 20.25 30.47 -2.77
CA GLY A 155 20.96 29.26 -3.19
C GLY A 155 22.31 29.04 -2.48
N ALA A 156 22.59 29.71 -1.36
CA ALA A 156 23.85 29.50 -0.65
C ALA A 156 23.98 28.08 -0.05
N ASP A 157 22.91 27.57 0.55
CA ASP A 157 22.94 26.29 1.28
C ASP A 157 23.05 25.09 0.33
N ILE A 158 22.42 25.18 -0.86
CA ILE A 158 22.55 24.16 -1.89
C ILE A 158 23.98 24.06 -2.44
N GLU A 159 24.68 25.19 -2.57
CA GLU A 159 26.07 25.21 -3.03
C GLU A 159 27.02 24.64 -1.98
N ASN A 160 26.79 24.94 -0.70
CA ASN A 160 27.53 24.33 0.41
C ASN A 160 27.33 22.81 0.45
N LEU A 161 26.08 22.34 0.36
CA LEU A 161 25.77 20.91 0.30
C LEU A 161 26.44 20.23 -0.89
N LYS A 162 26.47 20.89 -2.05
CA LYS A 162 27.14 20.38 -3.26
C LYS A 162 28.65 20.24 -3.05
N LYS A 163 29.30 21.21 -2.40
CA LYS A 163 30.73 21.14 -2.04
C LYS A 163 31.03 20.00 -1.07
N ASP A 164 30.18 19.80 -0.06
CA ASP A 164 30.33 18.71 0.91
C ASP A 164 30.18 17.34 0.24
N LEU A 165 29.15 17.17 -0.60
CA LEU A 165 28.93 15.94 -1.36
C LEU A 165 30.05 15.67 -2.38
N ALA A 166 30.61 16.72 -2.99
CA ALA A 166 31.76 16.60 -3.90
C ALA A 166 33.00 16.07 -3.18
N ARG A 167 33.26 16.56 -1.96
CA ARG A 167 34.35 16.07 -1.10
C ARG A 167 34.20 14.59 -0.75
N MET A 168 32.97 14.15 -0.47
CA MET A 168 32.69 12.76 -0.11
C MET A 168 32.77 11.78 -1.28
N THR A 169 32.42 12.23 -2.50
CA THR A 169 32.36 11.37 -3.70
C THR A 169 33.68 11.38 -4.48
N GLY A 170 34.63 12.25 -4.12
CA GLY A 170 35.89 12.44 -4.87
C GLY A 170 35.68 12.93 -6.31
N SER A 171 34.47 13.36 -6.65
CA SER A 171 34.04 13.79 -7.98
C SER A 171 33.70 15.27 -7.94
N GLN A 172 34.32 16.08 -8.80
CA GLN A 172 34.12 17.54 -8.79
C GLN A 172 32.75 17.96 -9.35
N ASN A 173 32.06 17.11 -10.10
CA ASN A 173 30.82 17.47 -10.77
C ASN A 173 29.64 16.56 -10.38
N ILE A 174 28.81 17.03 -9.45
CA ILE A 174 27.59 16.35 -8.97
C ILE A 174 26.35 17.14 -9.38
N SER A 175 25.34 16.43 -9.88
CA SER A 175 24.01 16.99 -10.13
C SER A 175 23.12 16.77 -8.92
N LEU A 176 22.62 17.85 -8.31
CA LEU A 176 21.72 17.76 -7.17
C LEU A 176 20.31 18.24 -7.55
N ASN A 177 19.33 17.36 -7.41
CA ASN A 177 17.93 17.62 -7.74
C ASN A 177 17.09 17.63 -6.45
N ILE A 178 16.30 18.68 -6.26
CA ILE A 178 15.41 18.79 -5.10
C ILE A 178 13.97 18.63 -5.59
N VAL A 179 13.28 17.64 -5.04
CA VAL A 179 11.90 17.30 -5.40
C VAL A 179 10.99 17.51 -4.20
N GLU A 180 9.92 18.28 -4.40
CA GLU A 180 8.94 18.55 -3.35
C GLU A 180 7.98 17.38 -3.12
N VAL A 181 7.80 17.01 -1.85
CA VAL A 181 6.76 16.08 -1.41
C VAL A 181 5.46 16.85 -1.19
N ARG A 182 4.56 16.81 -2.18
CA ARG A 182 3.28 17.56 -2.16
C ARG A 182 2.35 17.26 -0.97
N LYS A 183 2.45 16.07 -0.36
CA LYS A 183 1.55 15.61 0.72
C LYS A 183 2.36 14.90 1.80
N PRO A 184 3.04 15.63 2.69
CA PRO A 184 3.90 15.04 3.71
C PRO A 184 3.12 14.19 4.72
N GLU A 185 1.84 14.45 4.93
CA GLU A 185 0.97 13.74 5.88
C GLU A 185 0.56 12.33 5.42
N ILE A 186 0.96 11.90 4.21
CA ILE A 186 0.74 10.54 3.69
C ILE A 186 2.07 9.76 3.65
N ASP A 187 3.20 10.45 3.63
CA ASP A 187 4.51 9.82 3.51
C ASP A 187 4.93 9.18 4.84
N ALA A 188 5.25 7.88 4.83
CA ALA A 188 5.45 7.12 6.05
C ALA A 188 6.64 7.64 6.86
N ARG A 189 7.72 8.06 6.20
CA ARG A 189 8.92 8.55 6.87
C ARG A 189 8.68 9.88 7.56
N LEU A 190 8.06 10.83 6.88
CA LEU A 190 7.77 12.16 7.44
C LEU A 190 6.78 12.08 8.62
N ILE A 191 5.81 11.17 8.56
CA ILE A 191 4.89 10.92 9.67
C ILE A 191 5.63 10.29 10.86
N ALA A 192 6.46 9.28 10.61
CA ALA A 192 7.26 8.62 11.65
C ALA A 192 8.20 9.62 12.35
N GLU A 193 8.88 10.47 11.58
CA GLU A 193 9.78 11.51 12.07
C GLU A 193 9.03 12.53 12.94
N ASN A 194 7.85 12.99 12.50
CA ASN A 194 7.03 13.90 13.30
C ASN A 194 6.58 13.27 14.63
N ILE A 195 6.17 11.98 14.62
CA ILE A 195 5.81 11.27 15.84
C ILE A 195 7.03 11.10 16.75
N ALA A 196 8.18 10.72 16.20
CA ALA A 196 9.42 10.57 16.95
C ALA A 196 9.82 11.89 17.61
N HIS A 197 9.79 13.00 16.87
CA HIS A 197 10.08 14.33 17.39
C HIS A 197 9.12 14.76 18.51
N GLN A 198 7.82 14.47 18.36
CA GLN A 198 6.83 14.74 19.40
C GLN A 198 7.10 13.92 20.67
N ILE A 199 7.48 12.65 20.53
CA ILE A 199 7.82 11.78 21.66
C ILE A 199 9.11 12.26 22.34
N SER A 200 10.14 12.65 21.59
CA SER A 200 11.37 13.26 22.13
C SER A 200 11.10 14.54 22.90
N ARG A 201 10.12 15.34 22.46
CA ARG A 201 9.62 16.54 23.18
C ARG A 201 8.66 16.22 24.34
N ARG A 202 8.62 14.96 24.80
CA ARG A 202 7.80 14.48 25.93
C ARG A 202 6.29 14.62 25.73
N LEU A 203 5.81 14.68 24.49
CA LEU A 203 4.37 14.57 24.22
C LEU A 203 3.92 13.12 24.46
N SER A 204 2.68 12.95 24.93
CA SER A 204 2.08 11.62 25.06
C SER A 204 2.10 10.89 23.71
N TYR A 205 2.79 9.74 23.66
CA TYR A 205 2.93 8.89 22.47
C TYR A 205 1.56 8.49 21.90
N ARG A 206 0.54 8.23 22.74
CA ARG A 206 -0.83 7.95 22.29
C ARG A 206 -1.46 9.12 21.55
N ARG A 207 -1.26 10.34 22.06
CA ARG A 207 -1.79 11.56 21.44
C ARG A 207 -1.08 11.83 20.11
N ALA A 208 0.24 11.68 20.07
CA ALA A 208 1.03 11.82 18.86
C ALA A 208 0.57 10.86 17.76
N MET A 209 0.42 9.56 18.09
CA MET A 209 -0.05 8.54 17.14
C MET A 209 -1.47 8.80 16.65
N LYS A 210 -2.43 9.05 17.55
CA LYS A 210 -3.83 9.31 17.14
C LYS A 210 -3.96 10.55 16.27
N ARG A 211 -3.22 11.63 16.60
CA ARG A 211 -3.20 12.86 15.80
C ARG A 211 -2.65 12.60 14.40
N ALA A 212 -1.53 11.89 14.30
CA ALA A 212 -0.92 11.54 13.01
C ALA A 212 -1.86 10.66 12.15
N ILE A 213 -2.52 9.69 12.78
CA ILE A 213 -3.52 8.83 12.12
C ILE A 213 -4.67 9.65 11.55
N GLN A 214 -5.26 10.54 12.36
CA GLN A 214 -6.35 11.39 11.92
C GLN A 214 -5.94 12.34 10.79
N GLN A 215 -4.73 12.91 10.86
CA GLN A 215 -4.21 13.79 9.80
C GLN A 215 -4.02 13.04 8.48
N ALA A 216 -3.43 11.84 8.51
CA ALA A 216 -3.23 11.02 7.31
C ALA A 216 -4.56 10.57 6.69
N MET A 217 -5.51 10.11 7.51
CA MET A 217 -6.84 9.71 7.04
C MET A 217 -7.60 10.90 6.44
N ARG A 218 -7.53 12.09 7.05
CA ARG A 218 -8.11 13.33 6.51
C ARG A 218 -7.52 13.72 5.15
N MET A 219 -6.22 13.49 4.95
CA MET A 219 -5.53 13.76 3.68
C MET A 219 -5.80 12.71 2.59
N GLY A 220 -6.58 11.68 2.92
CA GLY A 220 -7.08 10.67 1.98
C GLY A 220 -6.20 9.43 1.87
N ALA A 221 -5.46 9.07 2.92
CA ALA A 221 -4.87 7.73 3.06
C ALA A 221 -5.98 6.67 3.17
N GLU A 222 -5.78 5.50 2.54
CA GLU A 222 -6.77 4.40 2.60
C GLU A 222 -6.73 3.64 3.93
N GLY A 223 -5.60 3.75 4.60
CA GLY A 223 -5.37 3.22 5.93
C GLY A 223 -4.03 3.73 6.44
N ILE A 224 -3.75 3.44 7.69
CA ILE A 224 -2.53 3.81 8.37
C ILE A 224 -2.38 2.86 9.56
N ARG A 225 -1.14 2.42 9.81
CA ARG A 225 -0.78 1.65 10.99
C ARG A 225 0.48 2.22 11.58
N VAL A 226 0.38 2.70 12.81
CA VAL A 226 1.50 3.20 13.59
C VAL A 226 1.75 2.25 14.75
N LYS A 227 3.00 1.82 14.92
CA LYS A 227 3.45 1.01 16.04
C LYS A 227 4.60 1.74 16.73
N CYS A 228 4.46 2.01 18.02
CA CYS A 228 5.55 2.51 18.85
C CYS A 228 5.99 1.39 19.81
N ALA A 229 7.28 1.13 19.86
CA ALA A 229 7.88 0.11 20.72
C ALA A 229 9.02 0.70 21.55
N GLY A 230 9.08 0.38 22.84
CA GLY A 230 10.12 0.84 23.75
C GLY A 230 9.57 1.16 25.15
N ARG A 231 10.30 1.98 25.90
CA ARG A 231 9.91 2.45 27.24
C ARG A 231 8.86 3.56 27.16
N LEU A 232 7.66 3.20 26.70
CA LEU A 232 6.59 4.16 26.41
C LEU A 232 6.13 4.89 27.68
N ALA A 233 6.25 6.22 27.67
CA ALA A 233 6.03 7.10 28.82
C ALA A 233 6.95 6.83 30.02
N GLY A 234 8.17 6.34 29.78
CA GLY A 234 9.19 6.16 30.83
C GLY A 234 8.99 4.91 31.69
N ALA A 235 8.06 4.01 31.32
CA ALA A 235 7.91 2.72 31.99
C ALA A 235 9.23 1.93 32.00
N GLU A 236 9.50 1.21 33.09
CA GLU A 236 10.71 0.39 33.21
C GLU A 236 10.72 -0.76 32.18
N ILE A 237 9.59 -1.43 32.01
CA ILE A 237 9.44 -2.52 31.05
C ILE A 237 9.03 -1.97 29.68
N ALA A 238 9.79 -2.32 28.64
CA ALA A 238 9.47 -1.94 27.27
C ALA A 238 8.21 -2.66 26.78
N ARG A 239 7.34 -1.92 26.09
CA ARG A 239 6.09 -2.42 25.51
C ARG A 239 5.91 -1.92 24.09
N SER A 240 5.05 -2.60 23.34
CA SER A 240 4.62 -2.20 22.00
C SER A 240 3.15 -1.80 22.03
N GLU A 241 2.83 -0.58 21.61
CA GLU A 241 1.45 -0.17 21.32
C GLU A 241 1.29 0.04 19.81
N GLU A 242 0.18 -0.47 19.26
CA GLU A 242 -0.18 -0.34 17.85
C GLU A 242 -1.55 0.31 17.72
N TYR A 243 -1.66 1.31 16.83
CA TYR A 243 -2.92 1.90 16.42
C TYR A 243 -3.05 1.77 14.91
N ARG A 244 -4.24 1.36 14.45
CA ARG A 244 -4.53 1.14 13.04
C ARG A 244 -5.88 1.73 12.69
N GLU A 245 -5.94 2.41 11.55
CA GLU A 245 -7.18 2.92 10.96
C GLU A 245 -7.21 2.59 9.46
N GLY A 246 -8.39 2.35 8.90
CA GLY A 246 -8.55 1.97 7.49
C GLY A 246 -7.88 0.64 7.10
N ARG A 247 -7.52 0.50 5.82
CA ARG A 247 -7.06 -0.75 5.22
C ARG A 247 -5.54 -0.78 5.00
N VAL A 248 -4.82 -1.64 5.73
CA VAL A 248 -3.37 -1.88 5.53
C VAL A 248 -3.12 -3.35 5.17
N PRO A 249 -3.06 -3.73 3.88
CA PRO A 249 -2.99 -5.13 3.45
C PRO A 249 -1.54 -5.61 3.26
N LEU A 250 -0.92 -6.11 4.33
CA LEU A 250 0.51 -6.49 4.32
C LEU A 250 0.81 -7.78 3.55
N HIS A 251 -0.13 -8.71 3.49
CA HIS A 251 0.02 -9.95 2.73
C HIS A 251 -0.15 -9.76 1.22
N THR A 252 -0.55 -8.56 0.78
CA THR A 252 -0.84 -8.29 -0.64
C THR A 252 0.34 -7.58 -1.29
N LEU A 253 1.24 -8.33 -1.94
CA LEU A 253 2.46 -7.79 -2.57
C LEU A 253 2.24 -6.67 -3.60
N ARG A 254 1.05 -6.61 -4.21
CA ARG A 254 0.66 -5.54 -5.17
C ARG A 254 0.19 -4.26 -4.49
N ALA A 255 -0.01 -4.27 -3.17
CA ALA A 255 -0.43 -3.09 -2.44
C ALA A 255 0.77 -2.14 -2.33
N ASP A 256 0.54 -0.87 -2.62
CA ASP A 256 1.54 0.17 -2.44
C ASP A 256 1.51 0.59 -0.96
N VAL A 257 2.35 -0.03 -0.14
CA VAL A 257 2.44 0.25 1.29
C VAL A 257 3.79 0.85 1.59
N ASP A 258 3.78 2.13 1.93
CA ASP A 258 4.96 2.85 2.37
C ASP A 258 5.30 2.45 3.80
N TYR A 259 6.57 2.19 4.06
CA TYR A 259 7.09 1.81 5.36
C TYR A 259 8.24 2.72 5.75
N ALA A 260 8.25 3.16 7.01
CA ALA A 260 9.40 3.80 7.59
C ALA A 260 9.56 3.44 9.06
N GLU A 261 10.81 3.38 9.49
CA GLU A 261 11.20 3.24 10.88
C GLU A 261 12.06 4.42 11.27
N VAL A 262 11.71 5.08 12.37
CA VAL A 262 12.45 6.22 12.91
C VAL A 262 12.61 6.02 14.42
N PRO A 263 13.85 6.03 14.94
CA PRO A 263 14.08 5.99 16.37
C PRO A 263 13.78 7.37 17.00
N ALA A 264 13.09 7.36 18.12
CA ALA A 264 12.92 8.52 18.98
C ALA A 264 13.86 8.39 20.19
N HIS A 265 14.81 9.30 20.30
CA HIS A 265 15.70 9.38 21.45
C HIS A 265 14.99 10.13 22.58
N THR A 266 14.83 9.45 23.71
CA THR A 266 14.24 9.99 24.95
C THR A 266 15.23 9.83 26.10
N THR A 267 14.98 10.52 27.21
CA THR A 267 15.80 10.38 28.43
C THR A 267 15.83 8.96 28.98
N TYR A 268 14.79 8.17 28.74
CA TYR A 268 14.65 6.81 29.27
C TYR A 268 15.18 5.73 28.31
N GLY A 269 15.67 6.11 27.13
CA GLY A 269 16.16 5.21 26.09
C GLY A 269 15.57 5.49 24.72
N VAL A 270 15.68 4.52 23.82
CA VAL A 270 15.22 4.62 22.43
C VAL A 270 13.82 4.02 22.28
N THR A 271 12.90 4.78 21.69
CA THR A 271 11.57 4.27 21.29
C THR A 271 11.52 4.16 19.77
N GLY A 272 11.34 2.96 19.24
CA GLY A 272 11.19 2.73 17.80
C GLY A 272 9.77 3.06 17.33
N VAL A 273 9.65 3.98 16.37
CA VAL A 273 8.37 4.29 15.70
C VAL A 273 8.38 3.62 14.34
N LYS A 274 7.52 2.61 14.17
CA LYS A 274 7.26 1.93 12.90
C LYS A 274 5.97 2.44 12.30
N MET A 275 6.04 2.87 11.05
CA MET A 275 4.93 3.52 10.36
C MET A 275 4.66 2.83 9.03
N LEU A 276 3.39 2.50 8.80
CA LEU A 276 2.89 1.89 7.56
C LEU A 276 1.72 2.70 7.04
N ALA A 277 1.91 3.32 5.88
CA ALA A 277 0.87 4.06 5.17
C ALA A 277 0.64 3.41 3.80
N PRO A 278 -0.49 2.74 3.53
CA PRO A 278 -0.91 2.47 2.16
C PRO A 278 -0.97 3.78 1.37
N LYS A 279 0.01 3.96 0.48
CA LYS A 279 -0.09 4.91 -0.62
C LYS A 279 -1.19 4.36 -1.54
N LYS A 280 -2.14 5.23 -1.90
CA LYS A 280 -3.39 4.92 -2.61
C LYS A 280 -3.30 3.64 -3.44
N THR A 281 -4.27 2.74 -3.32
CA THR A 281 -4.34 1.57 -4.18
C THR A 281 -4.20 1.98 -5.64
N LYS A 282 -3.30 1.29 -6.35
CA LYS A 282 -3.02 1.45 -7.78
C LYS A 282 -4.28 1.59 -8.64
N TYR A 283 -5.39 0.98 -8.21
CA TYR A 283 -6.73 1.17 -8.79
C TYR A 283 -7.69 1.75 -7.75
N ARG A 284 -7.91 3.06 -7.83
CA ARG A 284 -8.91 3.79 -7.01
C ARG A 284 -10.35 3.29 -7.18
N LYS A 285 -10.65 2.62 -8.30
CA LYS A 285 -11.99 2.18 -8.69
C LYS A 285 -12.06 0.65 -8.62
N ALA A 286 -12.91 0.13 -7.75
CA ALA A 286 -13.15 -1.30 -7.63
C ALA A 286 -14.40 -1.72 -8.43
N HIS A 287 -14.39 -2.95 -8.94
CA HIS A 287 -15.65 -3.59 -9.30
C HIS A 287 -16.40 -3.92 -8.01
N LYS A 288 -17.56 -3.30 -7.81
CA LYS A 288 -18.39 -3.49 -6.61
C LYS A 288 -18.81 -4.95 -6.39
N GLY A 289 -18.87 -5.74 -7.47
CA GLY A 289 -19.30 -7.15 -7.45
C GLY A 289 -20.79 -7.30 -7.12
N ARG A 290 -21.43 -8.39 -7.56
CA ARG A 290 -22.83 -8.68 -7.21
C ARG A 290 -22.91 -9.40 -5.86
N ILE A 291 -24.03 -9.24 -5.14
CA ILE A 291 -24.29 -9.95 -3.89
C ILE A 291 -25.25 -11.09 -4.23
N HIS A 292 -24.74 -12.32 -4.30
CA HIS A 292 -25.53 -13.53 -4.55
C HIS A 292 -25.18 -14.63 -3.54
N GLY A 293 -26.19 -15.44 -3.22
CA GLY A 293 -26.10 -16.58 -2.31
C GLY A 293 -25.90 -16.19 -0.85
N THR A 294 -25.82 -17.21 0.01
CA THR A 294 -25.62 -17.09 1.45
C THR A 294 -24.17 -16.76 1.82
N ALA A 295 -23.96 -16.28 3.05
CA ALA A 295 -22.64 -16.01 3.59
C ALA A 295 -21.82 -17.30 3.73
N LYS A 296 -20.64 -17.35 3.10
CA LYS A 296 -19.71 -18.50 3.18
C LYS A 296 -18.96 -18.60 4.52
N GLY A 297 -19.08 -17.61 5.39
CA GLY A 297 -18.36 -17.57 6.67
C GLY A 297 -18.79 -16.37 7.52
N GLY A 298 -18.29 -16.30 8.76
CA GLY A 298 -18.71 -15.30 9.76
C GLY A 298 -20.19 -15.34 10.07
N THR A 299 -20.75 -16.54 10.04
CA THR A 299 -22.14 -16.89 10.35
C THR A 299 -22.31 -17.29 11.82
N THR A 300 -21.21 -17.57 12.52
CA THR A 300 -21.13 -17.99 13.93
C THR A 300 -20.62 -16.84 14.83
N LEU A 301 -21.07 -16.87 16.09
CA LEU A 301 -20.63 -15.95 17.15
C LEU A 301 -19.27 -16.40 17.69
N ASN A 302 -18.20 -15.63 17.47
CA ASN A 302 -16.88 -16.04 17.96
C ASN A 302 -16.48 -15.35 19.27
N PHE A 303 -16.72 -14.05 19.39
CA PHE A 303 -16.26 -13.24 20.51
C PHE A 303 -17.36 -13.06 21.56
N GLY A 304 -18.54 -12.60 21.15
CA GLY A 304 -19.61 -12.25 22.09
C GLY A 304 -20.64 -13.35 22.35
N ALA A 305 -21.36 -13.21 23.47
CA ALA A 305 -22.52 -14.04 23.82
C ALA A 305 -23.73 -13.77 22.90
N TYR A 306 -23.88 -12.53 22.43
CA TYR A 306 -25.00 -12.12 21.56
C TYR A 306 -24.49 -11.55 20.24
N GLY A 307 -25.30 -11.62 19.19
CA GLY A 307 -24.98 -10.97 17.93
C GLY A 307 -26.17 -10.70 17.02
N MET A 308 -25.92 -9.82 16.05
CA MET A 308 -26.90 -9.36 15.08
C MET A 308 -26.57 -9.95 13.70
N LYS A 309 -27.45 -10.81 13.19
CA LYS A 309 -27.28 -11.56 11.93
C LYS A 309 -28.11 -10.94 10.81
N ALA A 310 -27.52 -10.71 9.66
CA ALA A 310 -28.22 -10.20 8.47
C ALA A 310 -29.14 -11.27 7.86
N LEU A 311 -30.36 -10.89 7.49
CA LEU A 311 -31.29 -11.75 6.75
C LEU A 311 -31.25 -11.45 5.24
N ASP A 312 -31.16 -10.18 4.86
CA ASP A 312 -31.19 -9.74 3.46
C ASP A 312 -29.78 -9.40 2.93
N PRO A 313 -29.54 -9.54 1.61
CA PRO A 313 -28.32 -9.09 0.96
C PRO A 313 -28.33 -7.56 0.73
N GLU A 314 -27.30 -6.84 1.19
CA GLU A 314 -27.18 -5.39 0.90
C GLU A 314 -25.75 -4.88 1.00
N ARG A 315 -25.49 -3.68 0.45
CA ARG A 315 -24.26 -2.91 0.66
C ARG A 315 -24.44 -1.90 1.78
N ILE A 316 -23.97 -2.25 2.98
CA ILE A 316 -24.04 -1.37 4.14
C ILE A 316 -22.87 -0.37 4.11
N THR A 317 -23.16 0.92 4.17
CA THR A 317 -22.14 1.98 4.17
C THR A 317 -21.41 2.09 5.51
N SER A 318 -20.20 2.65 5.50
CA SER A 318 -19.44 2.95 6.73
C SER A 318 -20.22 3.84 7.71
N ARG A 319 -20.99 4.81 7.18
CA ARG A 319 -21.84 5.70 7.98
C ARG A 319 -22.97 4.94 8.69
N GLN A 320 -23.61 3.98 8.02
CA GLN A 320 -24.65 3.15 8.62
C GLN A 320 -24.09 2.19 9.70
N ILE A 321 -22.92 1.59 9.45
CA ILE A 321 -22.23 0.75 10.45
C ILE A 321 -21.90 1.57 11.70
N GLU A 322 -21.37 2.79 11.54
CA GLU A 322 -21.06 3.66 12.68
C GLU A 322 -22.32 4.18 13.39
N ALA A 323 -23.39 4.47 12.65
CA ALA A 323 -24.67 4.87 13.23
C ALA A 323 -25.27 3.73 14.09
N ALA A 324 -25.26 2.50 13.58
CA ALA A 324 -25.69 1.31 14.30
C ALA A 324 -24.82 1.08 15.56
N ARG A 325 -23.48 1.15 15.43
CA ARG A 325 -22.55 1.05 16.55
C ARG A 325 -22.85 2.10 17.63
N ARG A 326 -23.02 3.37 17.26
CA ARG A 326 -23.34 4.45 18.21
C ARG A 326 -24.67 4.22 18.91
N ALA A 327 -25.69 3.71 18.21
CA ALA A 327 -26.97 3.37 18.81
C ALA A 327 -26.81 2.27 19.89
N ILE A 328 -26.10 1.19 19.56
CA ILE A 328 -25.80 0.08 20.49
C ILE A 328 -25.05 0.60 21.72
N THR A 329 -23.92 1.29 21.51
CA THR A 329 -23.07 1.76 22.60
C THR A 329 -23.76 2.77 23.52
N ARG A 330 -24.67 3.61 22.98
CA ARG A 330 -25.47 4.53 23.80
C ARG A 330 -26.48 3.78 24.65
N HIS A 331 -27.19 2.82 24.09
CA HIS A 331 -28.21 2.07 24.84
C HIS A 331 -27.59 1.26 25.98
N MET A 332 -26.43 0.64 25.73
CA MET A 332 -25.65 -0.06 26.75
C MET A 332 -25.01 0.87 27.80
N LYS A 333 -25.14 2.20 27.67
CA LYS A 333 -24.43 3.19 28.50
C LYS A 333 -22.91 2.94 28.56
N ARG A 334 -22.32 2.43 27.46
CA ARG A 334 -20.91 1.98 27.36
C ARG A 334 -20.51 0.82 28.29
N ALA A 335 -21.45 0.12 28.90
CA ALA A 335 -21.20 -1.14 29.60
C ALA A 335 -21.00 -2.28 28.58
N GLY A 336 -20.17 -3.27 28.90
CA GLY A 336 -19.91 -4.42 28.03
C GLY A 336 -18.95 -4.14 26.86
N ARG A 337 -18.82 -5.15 25.98
CA ARG A 337 -17.89 -5.16 24.84
C ARG A 337 -18.68 -5.32 23.55
N LEU A 338 -18.37 -4.50 22.54
CA LEU A 338 -18.99 -4.52 21.22
C LEU A 338 -17.92 -4.77 20.15
N TRP A 339 -18.13 -5.78 19.33
CA TRP A 339 -17.30 -6.09 18.16
C TRP A 339 -18.06 -5.84 16.87
N ILE A 340 -17.41 -5.18 15.93
CA ILE A 340 -17.91 -5.00 14.56
C ILE A 340 -17.32 -6.11 13.70
N ARG A 341 -18.16 -6.97 13.13
CA ARG A 341 -17.77 -8.16 12.37
C ARG A 341 -17.70 -7.94 10.85
N VAL A 342 -18.15 -6.77 10.41
CA VAL A 342 -18.15 -6.32 9.02
C VAL A 342 -17.28 -5.09 8.86
N PHE A 343 -16.49 -5.06 7.80
CA PHE A 343 -15.60 -3.94 7.50
C PHE A 343 -15.96 -3.36 6.13
N PRO A 344 -16.12 -2.02 6.00
CA PRO A 344 -16.42 -1.39 4.72
C PRO A 344 -15.18 -1.37 3.83
N ASP A 345 -15.04 -2.39 2.98
CA ASP A 345 -13.85 -2.65 2.16
C ASP A 345 -14.02 -2.28 0.67
N VAL A 346 -15.25 -1.96 0.24
CA VAL A 346 -15.58 -1.65 -1.16
C VAL A 346 -15.73 -0.14 -1.35
N PRO A 347 -14.84 0.53 -2.12
CA PRO A 347 -15.02 1.94 -2.45
C PRO A 347 -16.12 2.11 -3.50
N VAL A 348 -17.09 2.97 -3.20
CA VAL A 348 -18.17 3.35 -4.12
C VAL A 348 -17.86 4.72 -4.69
N SER A 349 -17.65 4.80 -6.00
CA SER A 349 -17.52 6.06 -6.71
C SER A 349 -18.89 6.61 -7.06
N SER A 350 -19.15 7.87 -6.74
CA SER A 350 -20.30 8.65 -7.22
C SER A 350 -19.81 9.74 -8.18
N LYS A 351 -20.75 10.34 -8.92
CA LYS A 351 -20.52 11.59 -9.64
C LYS A 351 -21.40 12.66 -9.03
N PRO A 352 -20.98 13.93 -9.03
CA PRO A 352 -21.88 15.05 -8.83
C PRO A 352 -23.02 15.00 -9.85
N ALA A 353 -24.22 15.42 -9.45
CA ALA A 353 -25.41 15.35 -10.29
C ALA A 353 -25.29 16.19 -11.59
N GLU A 354 -24.45 17.21 -11.58
CA GLU A 354 -24.23 18.16 -12.69
C GLU A 354 -23.51 17.56 -13.91
N VAL A 355 -22.83 16.41 -13.75
CA VAL A 355 -21.96 15.86 -14.80
C VAL A 355 -22.77 15.01 -15.80
N ARG A 356 -22.69 15.36 -17.09
CA ARG A 356 -23.33 14.61 -18.19
C ARG A 356 -22.99 13.10 -18.14
N MET A 357 -23.97 12.29 -18.54
CA MET A 357 -23.77 10.85 -18.73
C MET A 357 -22.69 10.60 -19.79
N GLY A 358 -21.78 9.64 -19.55
CA GLY A 358 -20.68 9.30 -20.48
C GLY A 358 -19.26 9.61 -19.99
N SER A 359 -19.06 10.58 -19.10
CA SER A 359 -17.70 11.04 -18.68
C SER A 359 -16.96 10.11 -17.69
N GLY A 360 -17.08 8.79 -17.81
CA GLY A 360 -16.39 7.81 -16.96
C GLY A 360 -16.98 7.63 -15.55
N LYS A 361 -16.22 7.14 -14.56
CA LYS A 361 -16.61 7.03 -13.13
C LYS A 361 -15.93 8.15 -12.31
N GLY A 362 -16.60 8.75 -11.34
CA GLY A 362 -16.02 9.77 -10.45
C GLY A 362 -15.00 9.23 -9.43
N SER A 363 -14.57 10.06 -8.49
CA SER A 363 -13.73 9.65 -7.35
C SER A 363 -14.52 8.77 -6.38
N PRO A 364 -13.84 7.89 -5.60
CA PRO A 364 -14.48 7.22 -4.46
C PRO A 364 -15.09 8.25 -3.52
N ASP A 365 -16.36 8.06 -3.19
CA ASP A 365 -17.16 8.97 -2.36
C ASP A 365 -17.36 8.39 -0.97
N TYR A 366 -17.87 7.15 -0.90
CA TYR A 366 -18.05 6.44 0.36
C TYR A 366 -17.61 4.98 0.27
N TRP A 367 -17.42 4.37 1.44
CA TRP A 367 -17.05 2.98 1.58
C TRP A 367 -18.26 2.15 2.01
N ALA A 368 -18.40 0.97 1.43
CA ALA A 368 -19.46 0.03 1.74
C ALA A 368 -18.91 -1.36 2.00
N CYS A 369 -19.61 -2.12 2.84
CA CYS A 369 -19.39 -3.53 3.06
C CYS A 369 -20.46 -4.33 2.31
N ARG A 370 -20.06 -5.41 1.64
CA ARG A 370 -21.03 -6.36 1.07
C ARG A 370 -21.48 -7.33 2.13
N VAL A 371 -22.75 -7.25 2.49
CA VAL A 371 -23.36 -8.15 3.45
C VAL A 371 -24.19 -9.19 2.69
N LYS A 372 -23.96 -10.46 3.01
CA LYS A 372 -24.75 -11.57 2.53
C LYS A 372 -25.70 -12.06 3.61
N PRO A 373 -26.85 -12.65 3.24
CA PRO A 373 -27.73 -13.36 4.16
C PRO A 373 -26.95 -14.34 5.03
N GLY A 374 -27.21 -14.30 6.33
CA GLY A 374 -26.60 -15.14 7.35
C GLY A 374 -25.32 -14.61 7.97
N ARG A 375 -24.75 -13.51 7.48
CA ARG A 375 -23.52 -12.92 8.04
C ARG A 375 -23.83 -12.20 9.37
N ILE A 376 -23.00 -12.40 10.39
CA ILE A 376 -23.07 -11.61 11.63
C ILE A 376 -22.38 -10.27 11.43
N LEU A 377 -23.07 -9.20 11.83
CA LEU A 377 -22.66 -7.80 11.66
C LEU A 377 -21.98 -7.26 12.90
N PHE A 378 -22.55 -7.55 14.07
CA PHE A 378 -22.06 -7.11 15.37
C PHE A 378 -22.17 -8.26 16.36
N GLU A 379 -21.22 -8.30 17.30
CA GLU A 379 -21.23 -9.19 18.45
C GLU A 379 -21.12 -8.36 19.73
N LEU A 380 -21.75 -8.83 20.79
CA LEU A 380 -21.89 -8.11 22.04
C LEU A 380 -21.72 -9.06 23.21
N ASP A 381 -21.03 -8.61 24.25
CA ASP A 381 -20.80 -9.37 25.49
C ASP A 381 -20.79 -8.48 26.73
N GLY A 382 -21.01 -9.08 27.89
CA GLY A 382 -20.95 -8.38 29.19
C GLY A 382 -22.12 -7.44 29.49
N VAL A 383 -23.31 -7.71 28.92
CA VAL A 383 -24.57 -7.08 29.34
C VAL A 383 -25.70 -8.12 29.40
N PRO A 384 -26.78 -7.86 30.15
CA PRO A 384 -27.97 -8.71 30.17
C PRO A 384 -28.66 -8.87 28.81
N ALA A 385 -29.39 -9.98 28.62
CA ALA A 385 -29.98 -10.36 27.33
C ALA A 385 -31.05 -9.37 26.83
N ASP A 386 -31.84 -8.79 27.74
CA ASP A 386 -32.84 -7.76 27.48
C ASP A 386 -32.19 -6.48 26.93
N VAL A 387 -31.11 -6.03 27.56
CA VAL A 387 -30.33 -4.86 27.12
C VAL A 387 -29.70 -5.13 25.75
N ALA A 388 -29.14 -6.32 25.54
CA ALA A 388 -28.55 -6.71 24.26
C ALA A 388 -29.60 -6.74 23.13
N ARG A 389 -30.78 -7.31 23.40
CA ARG A 389 -31.88 -7.39 22.45
C ARG A 389 -32.37 -6.01 22.05
N ARG A 390 -32.62 -5.13 23.01
CA ARG A 390 -33.06 -3.76 22.76
C ARG A 390 -31.99 -2.91 22.06
N ALA A 391 -30.72 -3.10 22.40
CA ALA A 391 -29.61 -2.43 21.71
C ALA A 391 -29.55 -2.80 20.22
N PHE A 392 -29.73 -4.08 19.88
CA PHE A 392 -29.72 -4.53 18.48
C PHE A 392 -30.98 -4.16 17.70
N GLU A 393 -32.12 -4.04 18.36
CA GLU A 393 -33.35 -3.51 17.76
C GLU A 393 -33.15 -2.05 17.30
N LEU A 394 -32.60 -1.21 18.17
CA LEU A 394 -32.24 0.18 17.84
C LEU A 394 -31.20 0.27 16.71
N ALA A 395 -30.27 -0.68 16.67
CA ALA A 395 -29.26 -0.78 15.63
C ALA A 395 -29.87 -1.14 14.27
N THR A 396 -30.87 -2.05 14.28
CA THR A 396 -31.56 -2.52 13.07
C THR A 396 -32.25 -1.36 12.37
N ALA A 397 -32.87 -0.43 13.12
CA ALA A 397 -33.47 0.78 12.56
C ALA A 397 -32.47 1.74 11.88
N LYS A 398 -31.15 1.53 12.06
CA LYS A 398 -30.08 2.31 11.38
C LYS A 398 -29.51 1.61 10.15
N LEU A 399 -29.91 0.36 9.91
CA LEU A 399 -29.41 -0.45 8.80
C LEU A 399 -30.50 -0.61 7.73
N PRO A 400 -30.11 -0.65 6.44
CA PRO A 400 -31.06 -0.80 5.33
C PRO A 400 -31.49 -2.26 5.10
N ILE A 401 -31.39 -3.13 6.11
CA ILE A 401 -31.65 -4.57 5.99
C ILE A 401 -32.36 -5.12 7.21
N ARG A 402 -33.12 -6.20 7.02
CA ARG A 402 -33.65 -6.97 8.15
C ARG A 402 -32.53 -7.76 8.81
N THR A 403 -32.56 -7.79 10.13
CA THR A 403 -31.61 -8.54 10.95
C THR A 403 -32.33 -9.43 11.95
N LYS A 404 -31.62 -10.42 12.49
CA LYS A 404 -32.09 -11.35 13.51
C LYS A 404 -31.12 -11.36 14.68
N PHE A 405 -31.67 -11.32 15.90
CA PHE A 405 -30.91 -11.54 17.13
C PHE A 405 -30.49 -13.01 17.25
N VAL A 406 -29.24 -13.25 17.63
CA VAL A 406 -28.67 -14.58 17.86
C VAL A 406 -27.95 -14.58 19.21
N ALA A 407 -28.20 -15.59 20.02
CA ALA A 407 -27.50 -15.82 21.29
C ALA A 407 -26.68 -17.10 21.21
N ARG A 408 -25.61 -17.18 22.00
CA ARG A 408 -24.85 -18.42 22.21
C ARG A 408 -25.70 -19.36 23.11
N ILE A 409 -25.61 -20.65 22.85
CA ILE A 409 -26.31 -21.66 23.66
C ILE A 409 -25.75 -21.59 25.09
N GLY A 410 -26.62 -21.44 26.08
CA GLY A 410 -26.26 -21.31 27.51
C GLY A 410 -26.08 -19.87 28.02
N SER A 411 -26.27 -18.84 27.20
CA SER A 411 -26.18 -17.43 27.63
C SER A 411 -27.55 -16.77 27.82
N VAL A 412 -28.60 -17.56 28.02
CA VAL A 412 -29.98 -17.09 28.21
C VAL A 412 -30.41 -17.57 29.60
N GLU A 413 -29.87 -16.91 30.63
CA GLU A 413 -30.45 -16.90 31.98
C GLU A 413 -31.02 -15.51 32.23
#